data_AF-A0A920U8N2-F1
#
_entry.id   AF-A0A920U8N2-F1
#
_cell.length_a   1.000
_cell.length_b   1.000
_cell.length_c   1.000
_cell.angle_alpha   90.00
_cell.angle_beta   90.00
_cell.angle_gamma   90.00
#
_symmetry.space_group_name_H-M   'P 1'
#
loop_
_entity.id
_entity.type
_entity.pdbx_description
1 polymer ?
#
loop_
_entity_poly.entity_id
_entity_poly.type
_entity_poly.pdbx_seq_one_letter_code
_entity_poly.pdbx_strand_id
1 'polypeptide(L)' 'MNRRTLDTDQVVSSAAALADTEGLDVVTLTRVAERLGVRQPALYRHVDSYDGLIRALGLRGREILAERLSGGGRGPCR' A
#
# COMPACT_ATOMS: atom_id res chain seq x y z
N MET A 1 13.80 -16.81 10.91
CA MET A 1 12.66 -16.12 11.57
C MET A 1 12.52 -14.75 10.92
N ASN A 2 11.40 -14.23 10.41
CA ASN A 2 9.99 -14.61 10.39
C ASN A 2 9.53 -14.79 8.94
N ARG A 3 8.77 -15.85 8.64
CA ARG A 3 7.89 -15.82 7.46
C ARG A 3 6.86 -14.73 7.79
N ARG A 4 7.12 -13.48 7.41
CA ARG A 4 6.15 -12.41 7.50
C ARG A 4 4.95 -12.92 6.72
N THR A 5 3.91 -13.32 7.44
CA THR A 5 2.61 -13.61 6.85
C THR A 5 2.29 -12.37 6.02
N LEU A 6 2.27 -12.54 4.71
CA LEU A 6 1.89 -11.47 3.80
C LEU A 6 0.56 -10.93 4.31
N ASP A 7 0.45 -9.62 4.44
CA ASP A 7 -0.77 -8.95 4.89
C ASP A 7 -1.17 -7.91 3.86
N THR A 8 -2.47 -7.63 3.77
CA THR A 8 -3.01 -6.64 2.85
C THR A 8 -2.37 -5.27 3.09
N ASP A 9 -2.06 -4.89 4.33
CA ASP A 9 -1.37 -3.61 4.62
C ASP A 9 0.03 -3.54 3.99
N GLN A 10 0.80 -4.62 4.03
CA GLN A 10 2.13 -4.66 3.42
C GLN A 10 2.06 -4.53 1.89
N VAL A 11 1.04 -5.15 1.29
CA VAL A 11 0.79 -5.05 -0.15
C VAL A 11 0.44 -3.61 -0.54
N VAL A 12 -0.51 -3.00 0.17
CA VAL A 12 -0.95 -1.62 -0.10
C VAL A 12 0.19 -0.62 0.15
N SER A 13 0.97 -0.80 1.22
CA SER A 13 2.13 0.03 1.53
C SER A 13 3.21 -0.05 0.44
N SER A 14 3.49 -1.25 -0.06
CA SER A 14 4.47 -1.45 -1.15
C SER A 14 4.00 -0.86 -2.47
N ALA A 15 2.69 -0.95 -2.75
CA ALA A 15 2.06 -0.32 -3.90
C ALA A 15 2.06 1.21 -3.79
N ALA A 16 1.82 1.77 -2.61
CA ALA A 16 1.89 3.22 -2.37
C ALA A 16 3.30 3.74 -2.61
N ALA A 17 4.29 3.09 -2.03
CA ALA A 17 5.68 3.46 -2.24
C ALA A 17 6.17 3.22 -3.69
N LEU A 18 5.44 2.46 -4.51
CA LEU A 18 5.72 2.31 -5.95
C LEU A 18 5.08 3.47 -6.72
N ALA A 19 3.83 3.81 -6.37
CA ALA A 19 3.11 4.97 -6.89
C ALA A 19 3.87 6.28 -6.63
N ASP A 20 4.42 6.44 -5.43
CA ASP A 20 5.18 7.63 -5.03
C ASP A 20 6.49 7.79 -5.80
N THR A 21 7.14 6.67 -6.20
CA THR A 21 8.45 6.71 -6.87
C THR A 21 8.36 6.74 -8.38
N GLU A 22 7.41 6.02 -8.96
CA GLU A 22 7.32 5.80 -10.41
C GLU A 22 5.98 6.24 -11.02
N GLY A 23 5.02 6.67 -10.19
CA GLY A 23 3.67 7.05 -10.62
C GLY A 23 2.66 5.91 -10.53
N LEU A 24 1.37 6.27 -10.57
CA LEU A 24 0.26 5.32 -10.43
C LEU A 24 0.13 4.36 -11.61
N ASP A 25 0.47 4.79 -12.82
CA ASP A 25 0.31 4.01 -14.05
C ASP A 25 1.14 2.71 -14.07
N VAL A 26 2.24 2.67 -13.32
CA VAL A 26 3.12 1.49 -13.26
C VAL A 26 2.75 0.53 -12.12
N VAL A 27 1.81 0.92 -11.26
CA VAL A 27 1.40 0.09 -10.12
C VAL A 27 0.64 -1.11 -10.69
N THR A 28 1.17 -2.31 -10.51
CA THR A 28 0.52 -3.56 -10.93
C THR A 28 0.76 -4.64 -9.88
N LEU A 29 -0.13 -5.64 -9.83
CA LEU A 29 0.05 -6.78 -8.92
C LEU A 29 1.39 -7.49 -9.14
N THR A 30 1.87 -7.55 -10.38
CA THR A 30 3.18 -8.13 -10.73
C THR A 30 4.33 -7.34 -10.11
N ARG A 31 4.39 -6.01 -10.36
CA ARG A 31 5.43 -5.14 -9.81
C ARG A 31 5.44 -5.16 -8.28
N VAL A 32 4.27 -5.19 -7.67
CA VAL A 32 4.14 -5.27 -6.20
C VAL A 32 4.62 -6.62 -5.69
N ALA A 33 4.33 -7.73 -6.38
CA ALA A 33 4.84 -9.06 -6.04
C ALA A 33 6.36 -9.11 -6.10
N GLU A 34 6.95 -8.58 -7.18
CA GLU A 34 8.39 -8.53 -7.39
C GLU A 34 9.07 -7.72 -6.28
N ARG A 35 8.52 -6.55 -5.94
CA ARG A 35 9.05 -5.67 -4.90
C ARG A 35 8.99 -6.29 -3.49
N LEU A 36 7.95 -7.08 -3.23
CA LEU A 36 7.78 -7.82 -1.98
C LEU A 36 8.55 -9.14 -1.93
N GLY A 37 9.12 -9.58 -3.07
CA GLY A 37 9.78 -10.89 -3.18
C GLY A 37 8.83 -12.08 -2.98
N VAL A 38 7.53 -11.89 -3.26
CA VAL A 38 6.50 -12.93 -3.12
C VAL A 38 6.00 -13.38 -4.48
N ARG A 39 5.41 -14.58 -4.53
CA ARG A 39 4.77 -15.05 -5.77
C ARG A 39 3.41 -14.39 -5.97
N GLN A 40 3.07 -14.05 -7.21
CA GLN A 40 1.75 -13.52 -7.60
C GLN A 40 0.54 -14.27 -6.99
N PRO A 41 0.50 -15.63 -6.97
CA PRO A 41 -0.62 -16.35 -6.38
C PRO A 41 -0.80 -16.13 -4.88
N ALA A 42 0.27 -15.78 -4.15
CA ALA A 42 0.17 -15.43 -2.74
C ALA A 42 -0.50 -14.05 -2.57
N LEU A 43 -0.27 -13.12 -3.50
CA LEU A 43 -0.86 -11.79 -3.51
C LEU A 43 -2.38 -11.81 -3.70
N TYR A 44 -2.88 -12.71 -4.56
CA TYR A 44 -4.32 -12.92 -4.74
C TYR A 44 -5.06 -13.39 -3.48
N ARG A 45 -4.36 -13.91 -2.46
CA ARG A 45 -4.99 -14.23 -1.15
C ARG A 45 -5.29 -12.99 -0.30
N HIS A 46 -4.64 -11.87 -0.61
CA HIS A 46 -4.73 -10.62 0.16
C HIS A 46 -5.40 -9.50 -0.62
N VAL A 47 -5.47 -9.61 -1.95
CA VAL A 47 -6.10 -8.64 -2.83
C VAL A 47 -6.86 -9.36 -3.93
N ASP A 48 -8.16 -9.14 -4.00
CA ASP A 48 -9.05 -9.86 -4.93
C ASP A 48 -8.76 -9.52 -6.41
N SER A 49 -8.31 -8.29 -6.68
CA SER A 49 -8.07 -7.81 -8.04
C SER A 49 -7.17 -6.57 -8.08
N TYR A 50 -6.75 -6.19 -9.29
CA TYR A 50 -6.09 -4.91 -9.53
C TYR A 50 -6.94 -3.72 -9.08
N ASP A 51 -8.23 -3.71 -9.42
CA ASP A 51 -9.17 -2.68 -8.94
C ASP A 51 -9.27 -2.68 -7.41
N GLY A 52 -9.23 -3.85 -6.77
CA GLY A 52 -9.16 -3.97 -5.31
C GLY A 52 -7.91 -3.30 -4.73
N LEU A 53 -6.75 -3.49 -5.37
CA LEU A 53 -5.50 -2.84 -4.99
C LEU A 53 -5.62 -1.32 -5.11
N ILE A 54 -6.09 -0.82 -6.26
CA ILE A 54 -6.24 0.62 -6.51
C ILE A 54 -7.24 1.25 -5.55
N ARG A 55 -8.35 0.56 -5.26
CA ARG A 55 -9.33 1.00 -4.26
C ARG A 55 -8.72 1.09 -2.87
N ALA A 56 -7.96 0.08 -2.46
CA ALA A 56 -7.28 0.09 -1.17
C ALA A 56 -6.23 1.21 -1.09
N LEU A 57 -5.51 1.47 -2.18
CA LEU A 57 -4.58 2.59 -2.31
C LEU A 57 -5.28 3.95 -2.16
N GLY A 58 -6.42 4.12 -2.82
CA GLY A 58 -7.24 5.32 -2.70
C GLY A 58 -7.79 5.53 -1.29
N LEU A 59 -8.19 4.45 -0.61
CA LEU A 59 -8.62 4.51 0.78
C LEU A 59 -7.47 4.94 1.70
N ARG A 60 -6.28 4.33 1.54
CA ARG A 60 -5.06 4.69 2.26
C ARG A 60 -4.71 6.17 2.07
N GLY A 61 -4.75 6.65 0.83
CA GLY A 61 -4.48 8.05 0.50
C GLY A 61 -5.48 9.00 1.18
N ARG A 62 -6.76 8.64 1.20
CA ARG A 62 -7.80 9.40 1.91
C ARG A 62 -7.56 9.46 3.42
N GLU A 63 -7.15 8.36 4.04
CA GLU A 63 -6.83 8.32 5.47
C GLU A 63 -5.65 9.25 5.80
N ILE A 64 -4.56 9.15 5.04
CA ILE A 64 -3.38 10.01 5.22
C ILE A 64 -3.74 11.48 5.02
N LEU A 65 -4.52 11.78 3.97
CA LEU A 65 -4.96 13.13 3.68
C LEU A 65 -5.89 13.65 4.79
N ALA A 66 -6.82 12.84 5.25
CA ALA A 66 -7.71 13.19 6.35
C ALA A 66 -6.92 13.47 7.63
N GLU A 67 -5.91 12.66 7.97
CA GLU A 67 -5.04 12.90 9.12
C GLU A 67 -4.27 14.22 9.01
N ARG A 68 -3.73 14.52 7.83
CA ARG A 68 -3.00 15.77 7.57
C ARG A 68 -3.89 17.00 7.60
N LEU A 69 -5.08 16.92 6.99
CA LEU A 69 -6.04 18.03 6.93
C LEU A 69 -6.74 18.28 8.26
N SER A 70 -6.98 17.23 9.07
CA SER A 70 -7.64 17.34 10.37
C SER A 70 -6.81 18.07 11.42
N GLY A 71 -5.62 18.58 11.06
CA GLY A 71 -4.83 19.40 11.96
C GLY A 71 -4.26 18.56 13.09
N GLY A 72 -3.28 17.73 12.78
CA GLY A 72 -2.27 17.34 13.75
C GLY A 72 -1.41 18.54 14.17
N GLY A 73 -2.01 19.57 14.77
CA GLY A 73 -1.37 20.47 15.72
C GLY A 73 -0.98 19.71 16.99
N ARG A 74 -0.27 18.59 16.82
CA ARG A 74 0.49 17.88 17.85
C ARG A 74 1.94 17.81 17.37
N GLY A 75 2.50 18.97 17.04
CA GLY A 75 3.91 19.17 17.34
C GLY A 75 4.08 18.90 18.84
N PRO A 76 5.12 18.16 19.27
CA PRO A 76 5.35 17.96 20.69
C PRO A 76 5.58 19.35 21.30
N CYS A 77 4.67 19.79 22.15
CA CYS A 77 4.97 20.84 23.10
C CYS A 77 6.12 20.32 23.97
N ARG A 78 7.34 20.77 23.69
CA ARG A 78 8.52 20.60 24.55
C ARG A 78 9.24 21.93 24.67
#